data_AF-A0AAD6BLP7-F1
#
_entry.id   AF-A0AAD6BLP7-F1
#
_cell.length_a   1.000
_cell.length_b   1.000
_cell.length_c   1.000
_cell.angle_alpha   90.00
_cell.angle_beta   90.00
_cell.angle_gamma   90.00
#
_symmetry.space_group_name_H-M   'P 1'
#
loop_
_entity.id
_entity.type
_entity.pdbx_description
1 polymer ?
#
loop_
_entity_poly.entity_id
_entity_poly.type
_entity_poly.pdbx_seq_one_letter_code
_entity_poly.pdbx_strand_id
1 'polypeptide(L)'
;PLGTDEEQLPVIEPVLHPSLCLELPQFIVERIGQILRSPFMKFVAHAVSFTIFLGLLVLNASDRFEGVKNLPNETITDHPRQVFRVKTTQFSWTEMLIMKWVLGMIWSECKEIWTDGPREYIMHLWNVLDFGMLSIFVASYTARFMAFVKATKAQQYVDLHVPDEDISTASLPEEVAYFTFARNKWRPSDPQIISEGLYAIAVVLSFSRIAYILPANESFGPLQISLGRTVKDIFKFMVIFIMVFVAFMIGMFNLYSYYLGAKYNPAFTTSI
;
A
#
# COMPACT_ATOMS: atom_id res chain seq x y z
N PRO A 1 -12.38 54.35 -5.32
CA PRO A 1 -12.05 53.27 -4.35
C PRO A 1 -12.89 52.02 -4.70
N LEU A 2 -12.57 51.21 -5.71
CA LEU A 2 -11.41 50.31 -5.88
C LEU A 2 -11.01 49.54 -4.60
N GLY A 3 -11.12 48.22 -4.71
CA GLY A 3 -10.88 47.17 -3.71
C GLY A 3 -11.74 45.96 -4.09
N THR A 4 -11.58 45.34 -5.27
CA THR A 4 -10.65 44.23 -5.58
C THR A 4 -10.65 43.11 -4.54
N ASP A 5 -11.54 42.14 -4.77
CA ASP A 5 -11.44 40.78 -4.29
C ASP A 5 -10.16 40.14 -4.84
N GLU A 6 -9.15 39.99 -3.98
CA GLU A 6 -7.97 39.16 -4.26
C GLU A 6 -8.31 37.70 -3.97
N GLU A 7 -8.77 37.02 -5.02
CA GLU A 7 -8.93 35.57 -5.05
C GLU A 7 -7.54 34.91 -5.00
N GLN A 8 -7.21 34.31 -3.87
CA GLN A 8 -6.00 33.48 -3.68
C GLN A 8 -6.09 32.23 -4.56
N LEU A 9 -5.46 32.26 -5.75
CA LEU A 9 -5.18 31.07 -6.55
C LEU A 9 -3.96 30.31 -5.98
N PRO A 10 -3.98 28.97 -5.91
CA PRO A 10 -2.79 28.18 -5.59
C PRO A 10 -1.83 28.17 -6.78
N VAL A 11 -0.60 28.59 -6.53
CA VAL A 11 0.55 28.48 -7.42
C VAL A 11 0.86 26.99 -7.65
N ILE A 12 0.48 26.48 -8.82
CA ILE A 12 1.00 25.22 -9.36
C ILE A 12 2.06 25.61 -10.39
N GLU A 13 3.30 25.79 -9.95
CA GLU A 13 4.45 25.84 -10.86
C GLU A 13 4.69 24.44 -11.42
N PRO A 14 4.68 24.24 -12.75
CA PRO A 14 5.20 23.03 -13.34
C PRO A 14 6.72 23.04 -13.22
N VAL A 15 7.27 21.93 -12.71
CA VAL A 15 8.70 21.59 -12.76
C VAL A 15 9.09 21.41 -14.23
N LEU A 16 9.32 22.50 -14.93
CA LEU A 16 9.89 22.52 -16.28
C LEU A 16 11.12 23.42 -16.26
N HIS A 17 12.25 22.84 -16.65
CA HIS A 17 13.55 23.49 -16.71
C HIS A 17 13.47 24.86 -17.43
N PRO A 18 14.13 25.93 -16.93
CA PRO A 18 13.98 27.30 -17.47
C PRO A 18 14.33 27.45 -18.96
N SER A 19 15.09 26.49 -19.51
CA SER A 19 15.56 26.50 -20.90
C SER A 19 14.52 26.00 -21.92
N LEU A 20 13.50 25.26 -21.49
CA LEU A 20 12.49 24.69 -22.41
C LEU A 20 11.27 25.61 -22.59
N CYS A 21 11.13 26.64 -21.75
CA CYS A 21 9.95 27.51 -21.69
C CYS A 21 9.97 28.65 -22.73
N LEU A 22 11.06 28.79 -23.50
CA LEU A 22 11.27 29.90 -24.44
C LEU A 22 10.87 29.59 -25.90
N GLU A 23 10.55 28.33 -26.24
CA GLU A 23 10.21 27.94 -27.63
C GLU A 23 8.76 27.50 -27.85
N LEU A 24 7.96 27.33 -26.78
CA LEU A 24 6.54 27.04 -26.92
C LEU A 24 5.75 28.37 -26.96
N PRO A 25 4.97 28.65 -28.02
CA PRO A 25 4.12 29.84 -28.08
C PRO A 25 3.21 29.86 -26.85
N GLN A 26 3.16 30.98 -26.13
CA GLN A 26 2.31 31.17 -24.95
C GLN A 26 0.82 30.85 -25.24
N PHE A 27 0.40 31.04 -26.49
CA PHE A 27 -0.88 30.62 -27.04
C PHE A 27 -1.11 29.10 -26.99
N ILE A 28 -0.09 28.28 -27.25
CA ILE A 28 -0.17 26.82 -27.14
C ILE A 28 -0.33 26.42 -25.67
N VAL A 29 0.35 27.10 -24.74
CA VAL A 29 0.20 26.85 -23.29
C VAL A 29 -1.21 27.19 -22.81
N GLU A 30 -1.78 28.32 -23.23
CA GLU A 30 -3.16 28.70 -22.89
C GLU A 30 -4.20 27.77 -23.51
N ARG A 31 -4.00 27.36 -24.77
CA ARG A 31 -4.92 26.46 -25.48
C ARG A 31 -4.86 25.04 -24.93
N ILE A 32 -3.66 24.55 -24.58
CA ILE A 32 -3.48 23.29 -23.84
C ILE A 32 -4.12 23.41 -22.46
N GLY A 33 -3.97 24.53 -21.76
CA GLY A 33 -4.61 24.80 -20.47
C GLY A 33 -6.14 24.80 -20.53
N GLN A 34 -6.74 25.36 -21.58
CA GLN A 34 -8.19 25.32 -21.81
C GLN A 34 -8.68 23.91 -22.15
N ILE A 35 -7.94 23.16 -22.95
CA ILE A 35 -8.27 21.76 -23.29
C ILE A 35 -8.16 20.86 -22.04
N LEU A 36 -7.12 21.04 -21.21
CA LEU A 36 -6.93 20.32 -19.95
C LEU A 36 -8.01 20.62 -18.90
N ARG A 37 -8.68 21.78 -18.97
CA ARG A 37 -9.77 22.13 -18.05
C ARG A 37 -11.07 21.39 -18.34
N SER A 38 -11.19 20.69 -19.48
CA SER A 38 -12.40 19.94 -19.80
C SER A 38 -12.63 18.77 -18.84
N PRO A 39 -13.89 18.46 -18.48
CA PRO A 39 -14.23 17.34 -17.57
C PRO A 39 -13.70 15.99 -18.07
N PHE A 40 -13.71 15.76 -19.39
CA PHE A 40 -13.16 14.55 -20.00
C PHE A 40 -11.65 14.43 -19.81
N MET A 41 -10.89 15.51 -20.04
CA MET A 41 -9.43 15.48 -19.86
C MET A 41 -9.01 15.27 -18.41
N LYS A 42 -9.80 15.76 -17.45
CA LYS A 42 -9.59 15.45 -16.03
C LYS A 42 -9.78 13.96 -15.75
N PHE A 43 -10.86 13.35 -16.26
CA PHE A 43 -11.11 11.92 -16.13
C PHE A 43 -9.97 11.09 -16.73
N VAL A 44 -9.54 11.41 -17.95
CA VAL A 44 -8.42 10.73 -18.63
C VAL A 44 -7.12 10.89 -17.86
N ALA A 45 -6.82 12.09 -17.35
CA ALA A 45 -5.62 12.33 -16.56
C ALA A 45 -5.61 11.49 -15.26
N HIS A 46 -6.75 11.38 -14.56
CA HIS A 46 -6.87 10.51 -13.39
C HIS A 46 -6.68 9.03 -13.75
N ALA A 47 -7.31 8.56 -14.83
CA ALA A 47 -7.18 7.18 -15.30
C ALA A 47 -5.73 6.82 -15.70
N VAL A 48 -5.06 7.72 -16.42
CA VAL A 48 -3.65 7.53 -16.83
C VAL A 48 -2.74 7.55 -15.61
N SER A 49 -2.91 8.51 -14.70
CA SER A 49 -2.15 8.56 -13.45
C SER A 49 -2.30 7.27 -12.63
N PHE A 50 -3.52 6.75 -12.54
CA PHE A 50 -3.80 5.48 -11.86
C PHE A 50 -3.14 4.29 -12.55
N THR A 51 -3.17 4.25 -13.88
CA THR A 51 -2.54 3.18 -14.67
C THR A 51 -1.02 3.19 -14.50
N ILE A 52 -0.39 4.37 -14.48
CA ILE A 52 1.04 4.53 -14.20
C ILE A 52 1.36 4.03 -12.80
N PHE A 53 0.53 4.35 -11.80
CA PHE A 53 0.69 3.85 -10.44
C PHE A 53 0.66 2.32 -10.36
N LEU A 54 -0.31 1.66 -11.03
CA LEU A 54 -0.33 0.20 -11.11
C LEU A 54 0.92 -0.36 -11.79
N GLY A 55 1.41 0.31 -12.85
CA GLY A 55 2.69 -0.02 -13.48
C GLY A 55 3.86 0.07 -12.50
N LEU A 56 3.92 1.12 -11.67
CA LEU A 56 4.94 1.26 -10.63
C LEU A 56 4.88 0.15 -9.58
N LEU A 57 3.68 -0.31 -9.20
CA LEU A 57 3.52 -1.45 -8.28
C LEU A 57 4.08 -2.75 -8.90
N VAL A 58 3.82 -2.99 -10.18
CA VAL A 58 4.35 -4.15 -10.92
C VAL A 58 5.88 -4.06 -11.04
N LEU A 59 6.41 -2.89 -11.37
CA LEU A 59 7.86 -2.64 -11.44
C LEU A 59 8.54 -2.79 -10.08
N ASN A 60 7.88 -2.41 -8.98
CA ASN A 60 8.43 -2.64 -7.65
C ASN A 60 8.51 -4.14 -7.31
N ALA A 61 7.64 -4.97 -7.90
CA ALA A 61 7.65 -6.42 -7.72
C ALA A 61 8.55 -7.16 -8.73
N SER A 62 8.94 -6.53 -9.85
CA SER A 62 9.57 -7.22 -10.97
C SER A 62 10.93 -7.82 -10.65
N ASP A 63 11.71 -7.20 -9.76
CA ASP A 63 13.03 -7.70 -9.34
C ASP A 63 12.97 -9.09 -8.69
N ARG A 64 11.77 -9.55 -8.30
CA ARG A 64 11.54 -10.84 -7.64
C ARG A 64 10.89 -11.88 -8.56
N PHE A 65 10.61 -11.56 -9.82
CA PHE A 65 9.91 -12.47 -10.74
C PHE A 65 10.72 -13.72 -11.10
N GLU A 66 12.05 -13.59 -11.18
CA GLU A 66 12.96 -14.73 -11.41
C GLU A 66 13.23 -15.55 -10.13
N GLY A 67 12.63 -15.17 -9.00
CA GLY A 67 12.85 -15.79 -7.70
C GLY A 67 13.93 -15.08 -6.87
N VAL A 68 13.87 -15.28 -5.55
CA VAL A 68 14.84 -14.72 -4.60
C VAL A 68 16.05 -15.65 -4.56
N LYS A 69 17.25 -15.12 -4.84
CA LYS A 69 18.50 -15.90 -4.90
C LYS A 69 18.97 -16.42 -3.53
N ASN A 70 18.49 -15.83 -2.44
CA ASN A 70 18.97 -16.09 -1.08
C ASN A 70 17.97 -16.95 -0.31
N LEU A 71 18.48 -17.87 0.52
CA LEU A 71 17.63 -18.65 1.42
C LEU A 71 17.11 -17.78 2.58
N PRO A 72 15.92 -18.05 3.14
CA PRO A 72 15.38 -17.29 4.28
C PRO A 72 16.21 -17.34 5.57
N ASN A 73 17.17 -18.27 5.64
CA ASN A 73 18.06 -18.49 6.78
C ASN A 73 19.41 -17.79 6.63
N GLU A 74 19.72 -17.26 5.44
CA GLU A 74 21.00 -16.64 5.14
C GLU A 74 20.92 -15.11 5.26
N THR A 75 21.98 -14.53 5.83
CA THR A 75 22.14 -13.08 5.95
C THR A 75 23.33 -12.65 5.11
N ILE A 76 23.09 -11.82 4.10
CA ILE A 76 24.14 -11.26 3.25
C ILE A 76 24.22 -9.75 3.50
N THR A 77 25.34 -9.31 4.04
CA THR A 77 25.67 -7.91 4.28
C THR A 77 26.70 -7.45 3.25
N ASP A 78 26.66 -6.17 2.86
CA ASP A 78 27.65 -5.62 1.90
C ASP A 78 28.95 -5.23 2.63
N HIS A 79 28.83 -4.93 3.92
CA HIS A 79 29.95 -4.61 4.80
C HIS A 79 29.89 -5.46 6.08
N PRO A 80 31.04 -5.90 6.62
CA PRO A 80 31.08 -6.74 7.83
C PRO A 80 30.53 -6.04 9.08
N ARG A 81 30.50 -4.69 9.10
CA ARG A 81 29.90 -3.89 10.18
C ARG A 81 28.41 -3.56 9.97
N GLN A 82 27.85 -3.88 8.81
CA GLN A 82 26.48 -3.51 8.47
C GLN A 82 25.48 -4.50 9.09
N VAL A 83 24.50 -3.97 9.81
CA VAL A 83 23.35 -4.72 10.33
C VAL A 83 22.46 -5.14 9.16
N PHE A 84 22.22 -6.44 9.02
CA PHE A 84 21.42 -7.02 7.94
C PHE A 84 20.07 -6.31 7.72
N ARG A 85 19.40 -5.91 8.81
CA ARG A 85 18.12 -5.20 8.72
C ARG A 85 18.17 -3.89 7.94
N VAL A 86 19.25 -3.11 8.04
CA VAL A 86 19.39 -1.84 7.31
C VAL A 86 19.35 -2.06 5.79
N LYS A 87 19.88 -3.19 5.31
CA LYS A 87 19.81 -3.60 3.90
C LYS A 87 18.40 -3.96 3.45
N THR A 88 17.63 -4.58 4.32
CA THR A 88 16.26 -5.05 3.98
C THR A 88 15.19 -3.96 4.08
N THR A 89 15.38 -2.96 4.95
CA THR A 89 14.36 -1.93 5.25
C THR A 89 14.59 -0.59 4.54
N GLN A 90 15.62 -0.49 3.70
CA GLN A 90 15.92 0.74 2.96
C GLN A 90 14.93 0.95 1.81
N PHE A 91 14.58 2.22 1.57
CA PHE A 91 13.59 2.61 0.58
C PHE A 91 14.19 2.66 -0.82
N SER A 92 13.54 2.00 -1.78
CA SER A 92 13.93 2.08 -3.19
C SER A 92 13.37 3.34 -3.86
N TRP A 93 13.95 3.74 -4.99
CA TRP A 93 13.42 4.84 -5.80
C TRP A 93 11.98 4.60 -6.26
N THR A 94 11.62 3.36 -6.58
CA THR A 94 10.23 3.00 -6.96
C THR A 94 9.28 3.17 -5.78
N GLU A 95 9.67 2.77 -4.57
CA GLU A 95 8.89 2.98 -3.35
C GLU A 95 8.69 4.48 -3.06
N MET A 96 9.70 5.31 -3.27
CA MET A 96 9.59 6.77 -3.11
C MET A 96 8.57 7.39 -4.08
N LEU A 97 8.54 6.93 -5.34
CA LEU A 97 7.55 7.38 -6.33
C LEU A 97 6.13 6.94 -5.95
N ILE A 98 5.96 5.71 -5.48
CA ILE A 98 4.67 5.19 -5.00
C ILE A 98 4.19 6.02 -3.79
N MET A 99 5.06 6.28 -2.82
CA MET A 99 4.72 7.12 -1.66
C MET A 99 4.29 8.53 -2.06
N LYS A 100 5.02 9.17 -2.99
CA LYS A 100 4.65 10.48 -3.52
C LYS A 100 3.27 10.45 -4.19
N TRP A 101 2.97 9.40 -4.95
CA TRP A 101 1.67 9.23 -5.59
C TRP A 101 0.54 9.05 -4.56
N VAL A 102 0.73 8.20 -3.56
CA VAL A 102 -0.23 7.96 -2.47
C VAL A 102 -0.54 9.26 -1.71
N LEU A 103 0.47 10.06 -1.40
CA LEU A 103 0.28 11.38 -0.75
C LEU A 103 -0.57 12.34 -1.61
N GLY A 104 -0.34 12.35 -2.92
CA GLY A 104 -1.14 13.14 -3.86
C GLY A 104 -2.61 12.71 -3.89
N MET A 105 -2.87 11.41 -3.84
CA MET A 105 -4.23 10.88 -3.78
C MET A 105 -4.92 11.18 -2.45
N ILE A 106 -4.23 11.03 -1.32
CA ILE A 106 -4.79 11.39 -0.01
C ILE A 106 -5.21 12.87 0.00
N TRP A 107 -4.36 13.74 -0.54
CA TRP A 107 -4.70 15.16 -0.66
C TRP A 107 -5.96 15.39 -1.50
N SER A 108 -6.09 14.67 -2.62
CA SER A 108 -7.29 14.73 -3.48
C SER A 108 -8.55 14.29 -2.75
N GLU A 109 -8.50 13.16 -2.05
CA GLU A 109 -9.63 12.59 -1.30
C GLU A 109 -10.01 13.49 -0.11
N CYS A 110 -9.03 14.07 0.59
CA CYS A 110 -9.30 15.04 1.65
C CYS A 110 -10.03 16.27 1.12
N LYS A 111 -9.68 16.74 -0.09
CA LYS A 111 -10.40 17.83 -0.75
C LYS A 111 -11.84 17.45 -1.07
N GLU A 112 -12.06 16.25 -1.61
CA GLU A 112 -13.40 15.75 -1.97
C GLU A 112 -14.30 15.62 -0.73
N ILE A 113 -13.76 15.07 0.37
CA ILE A 113 -14.47 14.99 1.65
C ILE A 113 -14.84 16.39 2.17
N TRP A 114 -13.95 17.37 1.98
CA TRP A 114 -14.20 18.74 2.42
C TRP A 114 -15.25 19.46 1.56
N THR A 115 -15.27 19.23 0.24
CA THR A 115 -16.23 19.88 -0.67
C THR A 115 -17.61 19.26 -0.59
N ASP A 116 -17.69 17.92 -0.57
CA ASP A 116 -18.95 17.19 -0.71
C ASP A 116 -19.57 16.88 0.65
N GLY A 117 -18.74 16.91 1.70
CA GLY A 117 -19.11 16.59 3.07
C GLY A 117 -19.03 15.09 3.38
N PRO A 118 -18.70 14.72 4.63
CA PRO A 118 -18.41 13.33 5.00
C PRO A 118 -19.61 12.39 4.88
N ARG A 119 -20.83 12.90 5.02
CA ARG A 119 -22.05 12.08 4.91
C ARG A 119 -22.27 11.59 3.48
N GLU A 120 -22.14 12.48 2.51
CA GLU A 120 -22.34 12.15 1.10
C GLU A 120 -21.21 11.22 0.62
N TYR A 121 -19.98 11.51 1.05
CA TYR A 121 -18.82 10.68 0.75
C TYR A 121 -18.98 9.22 1.18
N ILE A 122 -19.45 8.96 2.41
CA ILE A 122 -19.58 7.58 2.94
C ILE A 122 -20.74 6.81 2.29
N MET A 123 -21.76 7.50 1.76
CA MET A 123 -22.86 6.85 1.02
C MET A 123 -22.38 6.23 -0.30
N HIS A 124 -21.31 6.77 -0.88
CA HIS A 124 -20.65 6.18 -2.04
C HIS A 124 -19.65 5.11 -1.59
N LEU A 125 -20.06 3.83 -1.64
CA LEU A 125 -19.22 2.67 -1.27
C LEU A 125 -17.85 2.68 -1.94
N TRP A 126 -17.81 3.17 -3.16
CA TRP A 126 -16.63 3.33 -3.97
C TRP A 126 -15.61 4.33 -3.36
N ASN A 127 -16.07 5.46 -2.86
CA ASN A 127 -15.22 6.43 -2.16
C ASN A 127 -14.68 5.83 -0.84
N VAL A 128 -15.50 5.04 -0.14
CA VAL A 128 -15.06 4.31 1.07
C VAL A 128 -13.97 3.29 0.76
N LEU A 129 -14.07 2.55 -0.34
CA LEU A 129 -13.04 1.61 -0.78
C LEU A 129 -11.73 2.33 -1.13
N ASP A 130 -11.82 3.50 -1.75
CA ASP A 130 -10.66 4.32 -2.12
C ASP A 130 -9.94 4.89 -0.90
N PHE A 131 -10.70 5.46 0.05
CA PHE A 131 -10.17 5.88 1.35
C PHE A 131 -9.55 4.71 2.12
N GLY A 132 -10.20 3.54 2.12
CA GLY A 132 -9.71 2.33 2.77
C GLY A 132 -8.38 1.85 2.19
N MET A 133 -8.28 1.78 0.86
CA MET A 133 -7.05 1.42 0.16
C MET A 133 -5.90 2.37 0.53
N LEU A 134 -6.11 3.68 0.44
CA LEU A 134 -5.09 4.69 0.75
C LEU A 134 -4.67 4.62 2.22
N SER A 135 -5.61 4.42 3.13
CA SER A 135 -5.33 4.25 4.57
C SER A 135 -4.43 3.03 4.84
N ILE A 136 -4.66 1.92 4.14
CA ILE A 136 -3.83 0.71 4.28
C ILE A 136 -2.42 0.95 3.71
N PHE A 137 -2.26 1.69 2.60
CA PHE A 137 -0.94 2.11 2.12
C PHE A 137 -0.19 2.93 3.16
N VAL A 138 -0.85 3.94 3.75
CA VAL A 138 -0.23 4.79 4.79
C VAL A 138 0.20 3.95 6.00
N ALA A 139 -0.67 3.05 6.45
CA ALA A 139 -0.36 2.16 7.57
C ALA A 139 0.84 1.24 7.27
N SER A 140 0.90 0.67 6.06
CA SER A 140 2.03 -0.13 5.60
C SER A 140 3.34 0.67 5.58
N TYR A 141 3.35 1.85 4.94
CA TYR A 141 4.55 2.68 4.87
C TYR A 141 4.98 3.21 6.23
N THR A 142 4.05 3.50 7.14
CA THR A 142 4.35 3.90 8.52
C THR A 142 5.00 2.76 9.30
N ALA A 143 4.47 1.53 9.17
CA ALA A 143 5.10 0.34 9.77
C ALA A 143 6.51 0.10 9.21
N ARG A 144 6.70 0.26 7.90
CA ARG A 144 8.01 0.16 7.24
C ARG A 144 8.98 1.24 7.71
N PHE A 145 8.52 2.48 7.84
CA PHE A 145 9.30 3.58 8.38
C PHE A 145 9.73 3.33 9.84
N MET A 146 8.84 2.80 10.67
CA MET A 146 9.20 2.39 12.04
C MET A 146 10.26 1.28 12.05
N ALA A 147 10.17 0.29 11.15
CA ALA A 147 11.18 -0.75 11.02
C ALA A 147 12.54 -0.16 10.60
N PHE A 148 12.54 0.77 9.64
CA PHE A 148 13.73 1.50 9.21
C PHE A 148 14.39 2.28 10.36
N VAL A 149 13.63 3.10 11.09
CA VAL A 149 14.16 3.88 12.23
C VAL A 149 14.79 2.98 13.29
N LYS A 150 14.18 1.83 13.61
CA LYS A 150 14.75 0.87 14.57
C LYS A 150 16.04 0.24 14.05
N ALA A 151 16.08 -0.15 12.78
CA ALA A 151 17.28 -0.71 12.15
C ALA A 151 18.42 0.32 12.10
N THR A 152 18.14 1.58 11.78
CA THR A 152 19.15 2.66 11.77
C THR A 152 19.68 2.93 13.18
N LYS A 153 18.83 2.93 14.21
CA LYS A 153 19.29 3.05 15.61
C LYS A 153 20.19 1.89 16.03
N ALA A 154 19.86 0.67 15.62
CA ALA A 154 20.70 -0.50 15.87
C ALA A 154 22.07 -0.38 15.18
N GLN A 155 22.11 0.10 13.93
CA GLN A 155 23.36 0.37 13.22
C GLN A 155 24.20 1.44 13.93
N GLN A 156 23.59 2.56 14.31
CA GLN A 156 24.28 3.63 15.04
C GLN A 156 24.87 3.14 16.36
N TYR A 157 24.18 2.25 17.06
CA TYR A 157 24.70 1.63 18.27
C TYR A 157 25.97 0.80 17.99
N VAL A 158 25.92 -0.05 16.96
CA VAL A 158 27.07 -0.86 16.53
C VAL A 158 28.25 0.03 16.13
N ASP A 159 27.99 1.09 15.35
CA ASP A 159 29.03 2.00 14.89
C ASP A 159 29.75 2.73 16.04
N LEU A 160 29.03 3.05 17.11
CA LEU A 160 29.56 3.81 18.26
C LEU A 160 30.18 2.93 19.36
N HIS A 161 29.62 1.75 19.62
CA HIS A 161 29.95 0.95 20.82
C HIS A 161 30.68 -0.36 20.52
N VAL A 162 30.68 -0.83 19.26
CA VAL A 162 31.31 -2.10 18.89
C VAL A 162 32.67 -1.81 18.23
N PRO A 163 33.78 -2.15 18.92
CA PRO A 163 35.12 -1.93 18.39
C PRO A 163 35.50 -2.94 17.29
N ASP A 164 34.87 -4.12 17.27
CA ASP A 164 35.18 -5.20 16.34
C ASP A 164 34.89 -4.84 14.87
N GLU A 165 35.79 -5.21 13.95
CA GLU A 165 35.63 -4.96 12.51
C GLU A 165 34.48 -5.78 11.89
N ASP A 166 34.08 -6.89 12.51
CA ASP A 166 32.99 -7.75 12.07
C ASP A 166 31.94 -7.95 13.16
N ILE A 167 30.68 -7.65 12.83
CA ILE A 167 29.53 -7.76 13.71
C ILE A 167 29.21 -9.21 14.09
N SER A 168 29.61 -10.18 13.27
CA SER A 168 29.34 -11.61 13.48
C SER A 168 30.13 -12.21 14.65
N THR A 169 31.28 -11.61 14.98
CA THR A 169 32.17 -12.09 16.06
C THR A 169 31.97 -11.29 17.36
N ALA A 170 31.32 -10.13 17.29
CA ALA A 170 31.09 -9.24 18.41
C ALA A 170 29.99 -9.74 19.38
N SER A 171 30.21 -9.56 20.69
CA SER A 171 29.17 -9.80 21.69
C SER A 171 28.18 -8.62 21.74
N LEU A 172 26.98 -8.81 21.17
CA LEU A 172 25.94 -7.79 21.11
C LEU A 172 24.87 -8.00 22.20
N PRO A 173 24.27 -6.91 22.72
CA PRO A 173 23.03 -6.99 23.50
C PRO A 173 21.92 -7.65 22.68
N GLU A 174 21.05 -8.42 23.33
CA GLU A 174 19.97 -9.16 22.65
C GLU A 174 19.08 -8.27 21.77
N GLU A 175 18.81 -7.04 22.22
CA GLU A 175 18.00 -6.06 21.49
C GLU A 175 18.62 -5.64 20.15
N VAL A 176 19.95 -5.55 20.07
CA VAL A 176 20.69 -5.17 18.86
C VAL A 176 20.96 -6.41 18.00
N ALA A 177 21.28 -7.54 18.63
CA ALA A 177 21.47 -8.83 17.97
C ALA A 177 20.21 -9.26 17.19
N TYR A 178 19.01 -8.93 17.68
CA TYR A 178 17.77 -9.20 16.95
C TYR A 178 17.78 -8.67 15.50
N PHE A 179 18.39 -7.50 15.26
CA PHE A 179 18.44 -6.88 13.94
C PHE A 179 19.49 -7.50 12.99
N THR A 180 20.33 -8.41 13.49
CA THR A 180 21.26 -9.19 12.65
C THR A 180 20.65 -10.51 12.18
N PHE A 181 19.57 -10.97 12.80
CA PHE A 181 18.97 -12.28 12.48
C PHE A 181 18.27 -12.34 11.12
N ALA A 182 18.32 -13.52 10.51
CA ALA A 182 17.60 -13.87 9.30
C ALA A 182 16.07 -13.95 9.52
N ARG A 183 15.31 -13.95 8.42
CA ARG A 183 13.84 -13.83 8.42
C ARG A 183 13.13 -14.93 9.21
N ASN A 184 13.70 -16.13 9.25
CA ASN A 184 13.17 -17.28 10.00
C ASN A 184 13.09 -17.06 11.53
N LYS A 185 13.90 -16.15 12.08
CA LYS A 185 13.96 -15.85 13.52
C LYS A 185 13.24 -14.55 13.89
N TRP A 186 12.60 -13.90 12.94
CA TRP A 186 11.87 -12.66 13.22
C TRP A 186 10.65 -12.94 14.09
N ARG A 187 10.34 -11.98 14.97
CA ARG A 187 9.14 -12.07 15.80
C ARG A 187 7.90 -11.98 14.90
N PRO A 188 6.81 -12.72 15.16
CA PRO A 188 5.59 -12.64 14.36
C PRO A 188 4.97 -11.24 14.30
N SER A 189 5.17 -10.44 15.35
CA SER A 189 4.70 -9.05 15.46
C SER A 189 5.69 -8.01 14.92
N ASP A 190 6.69 -8.43 14.13
CA ASP A 190 7.70 -7.52 13.60
C ASP A 190 7.07 -6.50 12.62
N PRO A 191 7.38 -5.19 12.76
CA PRO A 191 6.76 -4.14 11.94
C PRO A 191 7.03 -4.33 10.44
N GLN A 192 8.14 -4.97 10.05
CA GLN A 192 8.40 -5.29 8.65
C GLN A 192 7.36 -6.28 8.10
N ILE A 193 7.06 -7.35 8.84
CA ILE A 193 6.11 -8.39 8.41
C ILE A 193 4.71 -7.79 8.29
N ILE A 194 4.31 -6.98 9.27
CA ILE A 194 3.04 -6.25 9.26
C ILE A 194 2.99 -5.32 8.03
N SER A 195 4.07 -4.59 7.75
CA SER A 195 4.12 -3.69 6.58
C SER A 195 3.94 -4.43 5.26
N GLU A 196 4.58 -5.59 5.09
CA GLU A 196 4.50 -6.42 3.88
C GLU A 196 3.08 -6.99 3.69
N GLY A 197 2.45 -7.44 4.78
CA GLY A 197 1.07 -7.94 4.75
C GLY A 197 0.06 -6.85 4.36
N LEU A 198 0.16 -5.68 5.00
CA LEU A 198 -0.69 -4.53 4.66
C LEU A 198 -0.44 -4.04 3.22
N TYR A 199 0.81 -4.01 2.78
CA TYR A 199 1.16 -3.63 1.41
C TYR A 199 0.51 -4.55 0.38
N ALA A 200 0.57 -5.87 0.60
CA ALA A 200 -0.05 -6.85 -0.29
C ALA A 200 -1.58 -6.64 -0.41
N ILE A 201 -2.26 -6.38 0.72
CA ILE A 201 -3.69 -6.06 0.72
C ILE A 201 -3.96 -4.78 -0.07
N ALA A 202 -3.16 -3.72 0.15
CA ALA A 202 -3.30 -2.46 -0.55
C ALA A 202 -3.11 -2.60 -2.07
N VAL A 203 -2.15 -3.42 -2.51
CA VAL A 203 -1.93 -3.73 -3.93
C VAL A 203 -3.15 -4.42 -4.54
N VAL A 204 -3.73 -5.42 -3.87
CA VAL A 204 -4.94 -6.11 -4.36
C VAL A 204 -6.11 -5.14 -4.48
N LEU A 205 -6.34 -4.31 -3.46
CA LEU A 205 -7.39 -3.29 -3.49
C LEU A 205 -7.14 -2.26 -4.60
N SER A 206 -5.88 -1.91 -4.87
CA SER A 206 -5.51 -1.04 -6.00
C SER A 206 -6.00 -1.61 -7.33
N PHE A 207 -5.68 -2.87 -7.64
CA PHE A 207 -6.14 -3.48 -8.89
C PHE A 207 -7.66 -3.57 -9.00
N SER A 208 -8.37 -3.71 -7.87
CA SER A 208 -9.84 -3.70 -7.87
C SER A 208 -10.45 -2.36 -8.33
N ARG A 209 -9.75 -1.24 -8.16
CA ARG A 209 -10.20 0.11 -8.55
C ARG A 209 -10.29 0.31 -10.08
N ILE A 210 -9.67 -0.56 -10.88
CA ILE A 210 -9.84 -0.53 -12.35
C ILE A 210 -11.31 -0.68 -12.74
N ALA A 211 -12.10 -1.39 -11.92
CA ALA A 211 -13.54 -1.54 -12.14
C ALA A 211 -14.29 -0.21 -12.21
N TYR A 212 -13.76 0.89 -11.68
CA TYR A 212 -14.38 2.21 -11.73
C TYR A 212 -14.26 2.89 -13.09
N ILE A 213 -13.28 2.48 -13.90
CA ILE A 213 -13.02 3.05 -15.23
C ILE A 213 -13.83 2.30 -16.30
N LEU A 214 -14.22 1.04 -16.03
CA LEU A 214 -15.00 0.19 -16.92
C LEU A 214 -16.37 0.74 -17.37
N PRO A 215 -17.15 1.48 -16.55
CA PRO A 215 -18.46 1.98 -17.00
C PRO A 215 -18.36 3.06 -18.08
N ALA A 216 -17.18 3.66 -18.28
CA ALA A 216 -16.97 4.66 -19.33
C ALA A 216 -16.92 4.04 -20.75
N ASN A 217 -16.89 2.71 -20.86
CA ASN A 217 -16.95 2.00 -22.14
C ASN A 217 -18.37 1.48 -22.40
N GLU A 218 -18.91 1.76 -23.59
CA GLU A 218 -20.26 1.41 -24.03
C GLU A 218 -20.55 -0.10 -23.90
N SER A 219 -19.54 -0.96 -24.07
CA SER A 219 -19.70 -2.41 -23.97
C SER A 219 -19.63 -2.96 -22.53
N PHE A 220 -18.87 -2.32 -21.64
CA PHE A 220 -18.63 -2.81 -20.28
C PHE A 220 -19.59 -2.22 -19.23
N GLY A 221 -20.20 -1.06 -19.51
CA GLY A 221 -21.18 -0.43 -18.62
C GLY A 221 -22.36 -1.34 -18.24
N PRO A 222 -23.11 -1.92 -19.21
CA PRO A 222 -24.23 -2.82 -18.91
C PRO A 222 -23.81 -4.06 -18.10
N LEU A 223 -22.63 -4.60 -18.39
CA LEU A 223 -22.06 -5.76 -17.69
C LEU A 223 -21.79 -5.45 -16.21
N GLN A 224 -21.19 -4.30 -15.92
CA GLN A 224 -20.89 -3.88 -14.55
C GLN A 224 -22.15 -3.60 -13.73
N ILE A 225 -23.17 -3.01 -14.34
CA ILE A 225 -24.46 -2.78 -13.66
C ILE A 225 -25.15 -4.11 -13.34
N SER A 226 -25.08 -5.10 -14.24
CA SER A 226 -25.59 -6.44 -13.98
C SER A 226 -24.83 -7.11 -12.83
N LEU A 227 -23.49 -7.06 -12.86
CA LEU A 227 -22.62 -7.59 -11.80
C LEU A 227 -22.92 -6.95 -10.44
N GLY A 228 -23.10 -5.62 -10.38
CA GLY A 228 -23.42 -4.93 -9.14
C GLY A 228 -24.74 -5.38 -8.52
N ARG A 229 -25.74 -5.71 -9.35
CA ARG A 229 -27.03 -6.25 -8.86
C ARG A 229 -26.88 -7.67 -8.33
N THR A 230 -26.18 -8.55 -9.06
CA THR A 230 -25.98 -9.93 -8.62
C THR A 230 -25.14 -10.01 -7.34
N VAL A 231 -24.12 -9.16 -7.17
CA VAL A 231 -23.34 -9.06 -5.92
C VAL A 231 -24.24 -8.67 -4.74
N LYS A 232 -25.15 -7.70 -4.91
CA LYS A 232 -26.12 -7.34 -3.86
C LYS A 232 -27.03 -8.51 -3.49
N ASP A 233 -27.43 -9.33 -4.46
CA ASP A 233 -28.22 -10.52 -4.19
C ASP A 233 -27.41 -11.62 -3.49
N ILE A 234 -26.13 -11.82 -3.87
CA ILE A 234 -25.22 -12.73 -3.18
C ILE A 234 -25.08 -12.36 -1.70
N PHE A 235 -24.96 -11.07 -1.36
CA PHE A 235 -24.88 -10.63 0.04
C PHE A 235 -26.11 -11.02 0.86
N LYS A 236 -27.31 -11.04 0.27
CA LYS A 236 -28.53 -11.51 0.97
C LYS A 236 -28.42 -13.00 1.31
N PHE A 237 -27.90 -13.81 0.38
CA PHE A 237 -27.70 -15.25 0.61
C PHE A 237 -26.53 -15.55 1.55
N MET A 238 -25.51 -14.68 1.58
CA MET A 238 -24.35 -14.83 2.47
C MET A 238 -24.73 -14.85 3.95
N VAL A 239 -25.79 -14.14 4.36
CA VAL A 239 -26.27 -14.16 5.74
C VAL A 239 -26.72 -15.56 6.16
N ILE A 240 -27.51 -16.23 5.30
CA ILE A 240 -27.97 -17.59 5.56
C ILE A 240 -26.79 -18.57 5.53
N PHE A 241 -25.88 -18.39 4.57
CA PHE A 241 -24.67 -19.21 4.47
C PHE A 241 -23.81 -19.13 5.73
N ILE A 242 -23.54 -17.93 6.25
CA ILE A 242 -22.76 -17.72 7.47
C ILE A 242 -23.44 -18.37 8.68
N MET A 243 -24.77 -18.23 8.80
CA MET A 243 -25.52 -18.85 9.89
C MET A 243 -25.37 -20.38 9.90
N VAL A 244 -25.52 -21.01 8.74
CA VAL A 244 -25.32 -22.46 8.58
C VAL A 244 -23.87 -22.84 8.84
N PHE A 245 -22.91 -22.10 8.27
CA PHE A 245 -21.48 -22.34 8.45
C PHE A 245 -21.07 -22.30 9.93
N VAL A 246 -21.55 -21.31 10.70
CA VAL A 246 -21.27 -21.19 12.13
C VAL A 246 -21.90 -22.34 12.91
N ALA A 247 -23.14 -22.74 12.60
CA ALA A 247 -23.78 -23.89 13.25
C ALA A 247 -22.97 -25.18 13.05
N PHE A 248 -22.49 -25.44 11.83
CA PHE A 248 -21.61 -26.56 11.54
C PHE A 248 -20.25 -26.43 12.23
N MET A 249 -19.63 -25.24 12.22
CA MET A 249 -18.35 -24.99 12.87
C MET A 249 -18.42 -25.29 14.38
N ILE A 250 -19.47 -24.84 15.07
CA ILE A 250 -19.70 -25.10 16.50
C ILE A 250 -19.98 -26.59 16.73
N GLY A 251 -20.83 -27.21 15.91
CA GLY A 251 -21.13 -28.65 16.02
C GLY A 251 -19.88 -29.52 15.87
N MET A 252 -19.05 -29.23 14.88
CA MET A 252 -17.79 -29.94 14.64
C MET A 252 -16.76 -29.66 15.74
N PHE A 253 -16.65 -28.42 16.21
CA PHE A 253 -15.78 -28.07 17.33
C PHE A 253 -16.16 -28.85 18.60
N ASN A 254 -17.44 -28.86 18.97
CA ASN A 254 -17.91 -29.58 20.16
C ASN A 254 -17.67 -31.09 20.06
N LEU A 255 -17.92 -31.69 18.89
CA LEU A 255 -17.70 -33.11 18.66
C LEU A 255 -16.21 -33.50 18.78
N TYR A 256 -15.33 -32.67 18.22
CA TYR A 256 -13.92 -33.02 18.06
C TYR A 256 -12.97 -32.42 19.10
N SER A 257 -13.44 -31.51 19.95
CA SER A 257 -12.64 -30.85 20.99
C SER A 257 -11.93 -31.84 21.92
N TYR A 258 -12.58 -32.96 22.26
CA TYR A 258 -12.03 -34.01 23.14
C TYR A 258 -10.91 -34.85 22.50
N TYR A 259 -10.72 -34.78 21.18
CA TYR A 259 -9.75 -35.60 20.44
C TYR A 259 -8.43 -34.88 20.17
N LEU A 260 -8.06 -33.91 21.01
CA LEU A 260 -6.77 -33.22 20.94
C LEU A 260 -5.62 -34.24 21.06
N GLY A 261 -4.69 -34.24 20.09
CA GLY A 261 -3.54 -35.16 20.07
C GLY A 261 -3.83 -36.59 19.58
N ALA A 262 -5.11 -36.97 19.42
CA ALA A 262 -5.53 -38.27 18.89
C ALA A 262 -5.95 -38.23 17.40
N LYS A 263 -5.64 -37.11 16.73
CA LYS A 263 -5.96 -36.87 15.32
C LYS A 263 -4.70 -36.78 14.47
N TYR A 264 -4.81 -37.24 13.23
CA TYR A 264 -3.76 -37.08 12.22
C TYR A 264 -3.52 -35.60 11.84
N ASN A 265 -4.56 -34.74 11.91
CA ASN A 265 -4.47 -33.31 11.59
C ASN A 265 -5.00 -32.46 12.77
N PRO A 266 -4.32 -31.37 13.16
CA PRO A 266 -4.71 -30.49 14.28
C PRO A 266 -6.01 -29.68 14.09
N ALA A 267 -6.72 -29.80 12.96
CA ALA A 267 -7.96 -29.08 12.73
C ALA A 267 -9.08 -29.36 13.78
N PHE A 268 -9.87 -28.32 14.07
CA PHE A 268 -11.02 -28.34 14.99
C PHE A 268 -10.68 -28.59 16.48
N THR A 269 -9.43 -28.32 16.88
CA THR A 269 -8.98 -28.41 18.27
C THR A 269 -8.26 -27.12 18.65
N THR A 270 -8.42 -26.65 19.89
CA THR A 270 -7.67 -25.50 20.40
C THR A 270 -6.28 -25.96 20.86
N SER A 271 -5.23 -25.44 20.22
CA SER A 271 -3.88 -25.48 20.79
C SER A 271 -3.83 -24.52 21.98
N ILE A 272 -3.73 -25.05 23.19
CA ILE A 272 -3.43 -24.29 24.41
C ILE A 272 -1.94 -23.96 24.41
#